data_AF-A0A9W7GVD2-F1
#
_entry.id   AF-A0A9W7GVD2-F1
#
_cell.length_a   1.000
_cell.length_b   1.000
_cell.length_c   1.000
_cell.angle_alpha   90.00
_cell.angle_beta   90.00
_cell.angle_gamma   90.00
#
_symmetry.space_group_name_H-M   'P 1'
#
loop_
_entity.id
_entity.type
_entity.pdbx_description
1 polymer ?
#
loop_
_entity_poly.entity_id
_entity_poly.type
_entity_poly.pdbx_seq_one_letter_code
_entity_poly.pdbx_strand_id
1 'polypeptide(L)' 'MAPYEALYGRRCRTPLCWAEAGQKLISMSAMLKGTIEKVKLICERLKAASDRQKSYADLKRKEVEFALEEGDEIWA' A
#
# COMPACT_ATOMS: atom_id res chain seq x y z
N MET A 1 -14.53 9.32 45.40
CA MET A 1 -13.69 8.61 44.42
C MET A 1 -13.91 7.11 44.62
N ALA A 2 -14.21 6.33 43.59
CA ALA A 2 -14.41 4.89 43.78
C ALA A 2 -13.07 4.20 44.15
N PRO A 3 -13.05 3.12 44.95
CA PRO A 3 -11.82 2.53 45.49
C PRO A 3 -10.76 2.16 44.43
N TYR A 4 -11.20 1.63 43.29
CA TYR A 4 -10.31 1.26 42.17
C TYR A 4 -9.64 2.47 41.51
N GLU A 5 -10.36 3.59 41.37
CA GLU A 5 -9.82 4.80 40.74
C GLU A 5 -8.74 5.46 41.61
N ALA A 6 -8.91 5.39 42.93
CA ALA A 6 -7.92 5.89 43.89
C ALA A 6 -6.64 5.02 43.91
N LEU A 7 -6.77 3.71 43.76
CA LEU A 7 -5.63 2.77 43.78
C LEU A 7 -4.81 2.78 42.48
N TYR A 8 -5.48 2.90 41.33
CA TYR A 8 -4.82 2.72 40.02
C TYR A 8 -4.78 3.99 39.17
N GLY A 9 -5.38 5.10 39.60
CA GLY A 9 -5.44 6.35 38.84
C GLY A 9 -6.19 6.23 37.51
N ARG A 10 -6.92 5.14 37.29
CA ARG A 10 -7.71 4.89 36.08
C ARG A 10 -9.18 4.81 36.42
N ARG A 11 -10.02 5.42 35.58
CA ARG A 11 -11.47 5.31 35.69
C ARG A 11 -11.90 3.85 35.68
N CYS A 12 -12.81 3.47 36.57
CA CYS A 12 -13.41 2.14 36.58
C CYS A 12 -14.05 1.87 35.21
N ARG A 13 -13.72 0.73 34.57
CA ARG A 13 -14.42 0.29 33.36
C ARG A 13 -15.52 -0.67 33.77
N THR A 14 -16.77 -0.25 33.62
CA THR A 14 -17.94 -1.14 33.73
C THR A 14 -18.01 -2.09 32.52
N PRO A 15 -18.69 -3.24 32.63
CA PRO A 15 -18.89 -4.17 31.51
C PRO A 15 -19.47 -3.49 30.24
N LEU A 16 -20.29 -2.45 30.40
CA LEU A 16 -20.77 -1.60 29.30
C LEU A 16 -19.62 -0.94 28.51
N CYS A 17 -18.57 -0.44 29.17
CA CYS A 17 -17.41 0.17 28.51
C CYS A 17 -16.61 -0.83 27.67
N TRP A 18 -16.67 -2.13 27.99
CA TRP A 18 -16.02 -3.17 27.18
C TRP A 18 -16.78 -3.43 25.88
N ALA A 19 -18.12 -3.39 25.90
CA ALA A 19 -18.94 -3.51 24.70
C ALA A 19 -18.70 -2.34 23.72
N GLU A 20 -18.63 -1.10 24.22
CA GLU A 20 -18.30 0.08 23.42
C GLU A 20 -16.90 0.00 22.80
N ALA A 21 -15.90 -0.46 23.57
CA ALA A 21 -14.55 -0.69 23.06
C ALA A 21 -14.51 -1.77 21.97
N GLY A 22 -15.29 -2.84 22.13
CA GLY A 22 -15.43 -3.90 21.14
C GLY A 22 -16.07 -3.42 19.83
N GLN A 23 -17.14 -2.63 19.91
CA GLN A 23 -17.77 -2.02 18.72
C GLN A 23 -16.80 -1.09 17.99
N LYS A 24 -16.03 -0.29 18.72
CA LYS A 24 -15.00 0.58 18.14
C LYS A 24 -13.92 -0.23 17.41
N LEU A 25 -13.46 -1.35 17.99
CA LEU A 25 -12.49 -2.25 17.35
C LEU A 25 -13.04 -2.88 16.08
N ILE A 26 -14.31 -3.31 16.07
CA ILE A 26 -14.96 -3.87 14.88
C ILE A 26 -15.05 -2.81 13.77
N SER A 27 -15.46 -1.60 14.12
CA SER A 27 -15.51 -0.45 13.19
C SER A 27 -14.11 -0.13 12.62
N MET A 28 -13.09 -0.10 13.46
CA MET A 28 -11.70 0.09 13.04
C MET A 28 -11.22 -1.04 12.11
N SER A 29 -11.58 -2.30 12.39
CA SER A 29 -11.23 -3.44 11.55
C SER A 29 -11.82 -3.33 10.14
N ALA A 30 -13.09 -2.93 10.02
CA ALA A 30 -13.73 -2.72 8.73
C ALA A 30 -13.04 -1.60 7.93
N MET A 31 -12.73 -0.48 8.59
CA MET A 31 -12.00 0.63 7.96
C MET A 31 -10.60 0.20 7.50
N LEU A 32 -9.87 -0.55 8.32
CA LEU A 32 -8.53 -1.04 7.99
C LEU A 32 -8.55 -1.96 6.77
N LYS A 33 -9.50 -2.89 6.68
CA LYS A 33 -9.66 -3.77 5.51
C LYS A 33 -9.86 -2.97 4.23
N GLY A 34 -10.77 -1.99 4.25
CA GLY A 34 -11.02 -1.12 3.10
C GLY A 34 -9.78 -0.30 2.69
N THR A 35 -9.00 0.17 3.66
CA THR A 35 -7.74 0.88 3.37
C THR A 35 -6.70 -0.06 2.75
N ILE A 36 -6.55 -1.28 3.26
CA ILE A 36 -5.61 -2.28 2.71
C ILE A 36 -5.94 -2.59 1.25
N GLU A 37 -7.21 -2.79 0.91
CA GLU A 37 -7.65 -3.05 -0.46
C GLU A 37 -7.33 -1.87 -1.39
N LYS A 38 -7.59 -0.63 -0.95
CA LYS A 38 -7.25 0.57 -1.72
C LYS A 38 -5.75 0.71 -1.94
N VAL A 39 -4.93 0.44 -0.92
CA VAL A 39 -3.46 0.48 -1.04
C VAL A 39 -2.98 -0.57 -2.04
N LYS A 40 -3.50 -1.81 -1.97
CA LYS A 40 -3.18 -2.86 -2.95
C LYS A 40 -3.49 -2.42 -4.38
N LEU A 41 -4.68 -1.86 -4.61
CA LEU A 41 -5.08 -1.36 -5.93
C LEU A 41 -4.13 -0.25 -6.44
N ILE A 42 -3.69 0.65 -5.58
CA ILE A 42 -2.73 1.70 -5.93
C ILE A 42 -1.38 1.08 -6.32
N CYS A 43 -0.88 0.13 -5.53
CA CYS A 43 0.38 -0.57 -5.83
C CYS A 43 0.33 -1.30 -7.18
N GLU A 44 -0.77 -1.99 -7.48
CA GLU A 44 -0.96 -2.68 -8.76
C GLU A 44 -0.95 -1.71 -9.94
N ARG A 45 -1.64 -0.56 -9.81
CA ARG A 45 -1.66 0.48 -10.85
C ARG A 45 -0.28 1.09 -11.08
N LEU A 46 0.45 1.38 -10.00
CA LEU A 46 1.82 1.91 -10.09
C LEU A 46 2.75 0.91 -10.76
N LYS A 47 2.65 -0.37 -10.41
CA LYS A 47 3.43 -1.44 -11.04
C LYS A 47 3.13 -1.53 -12.53
N ALA A 48 1.86 -1.56 -12.90
CA ALA A 48 1.46 -1.63 -14.31
C ALA A 48 1.89 -0.39 -15.11
N ALA A 49 1.92 0.80 -14.50
CA ALA A 49 2.46 2.00 -15.15
C ALA A 49 3.98 1.90 -15.35
N SER A 50 4.71 1.45 -14.33
CA SER A 50 6.16 1.24 -14.41
C SER A 50 6.53 0.19 -15.46
N ASP A 51 5.79 -0.93 -15.52
CA ASP A 51 6.03 -2.00 -16.49
C ASP A 51 5.80 -1.51 -17.92
N ARG A 52 4.75 -0.71 -18.17
CA ARG A 52 4.54 -0.07 -19.48
C ARG A 52 5.68 0.87 -19.86
N GLN A 53 6.13 1.71 -18.92
CA GLN A 53 7.25 2.62 -19.17
C GLN A 53 8.53 1.86 -19.52
N LYS A 54 8.83 0.77 -18.79
CA LYS A 54 9.97 -0.10 -19.09
C LYS A 54 9.84 -0.72 -20.48
N SER A 55 8.67 -1.26 -20.82
CA SER A 55 8.43 -1.83 -22.15
C SER A 55 8.70 -0.83 -23.28
N TYR A 56 8.29 0.44 -23.14
CA TYR A 56 8.59 1.46 -24.15
C TYR A 56 10.08 1.79 -24.22
N ALA A 57 10.76 1.89 -23.07
CA ALA A 57 12.19 2.15 -23.02
C ALA A 57 12.99 0.99 -23.65
N ASP A 58 12.60 -0.26 -23.39
CA ASP A 58 13.26 -1.45 -23.89
C ASP A 58 13.07 -1.60 -25.41
N LEU A 59 11.89 -1.29 -25.93
CA LEU A 59 11.65 -1.27 -27.39
C LEU A 59 12.54 -0.24 -28.07
N LYS A 60 12.62 0.99 -27.54
CA LYS A 60 13.50 2.03 -28.09
C LYS A 60 14.97 1.66 -28.02
N ARG A 61 15.40 0.97 -26.95
CA ARG A 61 16.79 0.46 -26.85
C ARG A 61 17.10 -0.56 -27.94
N LYS A 62 16.19 -1.51 -28.18
CA LYS A 62 16.35 -2.50 -29.25
C LYS A 62 16.41 -1.84 -30.62
N GLU A 63 15.53 -0.89 -30.92
CA GLU A 63 15.57 -0.14 -32.21
C GLU A 63 16.93 0.55 -32.43
N VAL A 64 17.52 1.13 -31.39
CA VAL A 64 18.85 1.75 -31.46
C VAL A 64 19.94 0.69 -31.65
N GLU A 65 19.89 -0.45 -30.95
CA GLU A 65 20.84 -1.55 -31.14
C GLU A 65 20.81 -2.09 -32.58
N PHE A 66 19.62 -2.34 -33.14
CA PHE A 66 19.49 -2.78 -34.53
C PHE A 66 20.03 -1.76 -35.54
N ALA A 67 19.80 -0.46 -35.31
CA ALA A 67 20.33 0.59 -36.19
C ALA A 67 21.86 0.73 -36.11
N LEU A 68 22.48 0.39 -34.97
CA LEU A 68 23.94 0.35 -34.84
C LEU A 68 24.52 -0.87 -35.57
N GLU A 69 23.89 -2.05 -35.43
CA GLU A 69 24.33 -3.27 -36.14
C GLU A 69 24.28 -3.11 -37.67
N GLU A 70 23.25 -2.44 -38.21
CA GLU A 70 23.11 -2.19 -39.67
C GLU A 70 24.01 -1.03 -40.16
N GLY A 71 24.31 -0.06 -39.30
CA GLY A 71 25.14 1.11 -39.62
C GLY A 71 26.65 0.85 -39.52
N ASP A 72 27.08 -0.09 -38.68
CA ASP A 72 28.49 -0.48 -38.52
C ASP A 72 29.00 -1.34 -39.70
N GLU A 73 28.11 -1.98 -40.47
CA GLU A 73 28.47 -2.69 -41.72
C GLU A 73 28.80 -1.74 -42.89
N ILE A 74 28.52 -0.43 -42.79
CA ILE A 74 28.69 0.54 -43.89
C ILE A 74 30.01 1.33 -43.79
N TRP A 75 30.82 1.12 -42.74
CA TRP A 75 32.11 1.81 -42.55
C TRP A 75 33.36 0.92 -42.63
N ALA A 76 33.32 -0.19 -43.37
CA ALA A 76 34.48 -1.04 -43.67
C ALA A 76 34.89 -1.00 -45.14
#